data_AF-C2EQ51-F1
#
_entry.id   AF-C2EQ51-F1
#
_cell.length_a   1.000
_cell.length_b   1.000
_cell.length_c   1.000
_cell.angle_alpha   90.00
_cell.angle_beta   90.00
_cell.angle_gamma   90.00
#
_symmetry.space_group_name_H-M   'P 1'
#
loop_
_entity.id
_entity.type
_entity.pdbx_description
1 polymer ?
#
loop_
_entity_poly.entity_id
_entity_poly.type
_entity_poly.pdbx_seq_one_letter_code
_entity_poly.pdbx_strand_id
1 'polypeptide(L)'
;MLADCNDPLAQNTLKRMLKFFSKQSTVTAGYTLKGTPLNKYQSASFSAPIFDAVTFNRNEGYDNLFMSQQYVFTRHLPTRNYYDAALTTIVALSADRI
;
A
#
# COMPACT_ATOMS: atom_id res chain seq x y z
N MET A 1 2.71 -11.67 2.91
CA MET A 1 2.83 -10.25 3.35
C MET A 1 1.84 -10.01 4.49
N LEU A 2 1.90 -8.87 5.18
CA LEU A 2 0.91 -8.51 6.22
C LEU A 2 -0.54 -8.61 5.70
N ALA A 3 -0.73 -8.41 4.39
CA ALA A 3 -1.99 -8.52 3.66
C ALA A 3 -2.70 -9.88 3.76
N ASP A 4 -1.95 -10.99 3.88
CA ASP A 4 -2.46 -12.38 3.85
C ASP A 4 -2.12 -13.13 5.15
N CYS A 5 -2.00 -12.40 6.25
CA CYS A 5 -1.66 -12.98 7.55
C CYS A 5 -2.94 -13.33 8.34
N ASN A 6 -3.03 -14.56 8.83
CA ASN A 6 -4.14 -15.04 9.66
C ASN A 6 -3.96 -14.78 11.16
N ASP A 7 -2.82 -14.22 11.57
CA ASP A 7 -2.59 -13.87 12.98
C ASP A 7 -3.52 -12.71 13.40
N PRO A 8 -4.27 -12.83 14.52
CA PRO A 8 -5.23 -11.80 14.95
C PRO A 8 -4.59 -10.43 15.24
N LEU A 9 -3.36 -10.40 15.77
CA LEU A 9 -2.66 -9.14 16.05
C LEU A 9 -2.20 -8.48 14.75
N ALA A 10 -1.73 -9.27 13.79
CA ALA A 10 -1.39 -8.80 12.45
C ALA A 10 -2.62 -8.22 11.75
N GLN A 11 -3.77 -8.89 11.78
CA GLN A 11 -5.00 -8.39 11.17
C GLN A 11 -5.50 -7.10 11.82
N ASN A 12 -5.46 -6.99 13.15
CA ASN A 12 -5.82 -5.75 13.83
C ASN A 12 -4.88 -4.60 13.43
N THR A 13 -3.58 -4.87 13.35
CA THR A 13 -2.58 -3.89 12.90
C THR A 13 -2.86 -3.45 11.46
N LEU A 14 -3.12 -4.39 10.56
CA LEU A 14 -3.46 -4.13 9.17
C LEU A 14 -4.69 -3.23 9.05
N LYS A 15 -5.79 -3.53 9.75
CA LYS A 15 -7.01 -2.73 9.73
C LYS A 15 -6.78 -1.30 10.22
N ARG A 16 -5.95 -1.12 11.26
CA ARG A 16 -5.57 0.22 11.75
C ARG A 16 -4.75 0.99 10.71
N MET A 17 -3.83 0.33 10.01
CA MET A 17 -3.05 0.94 8.93
C MET A 17 -3.94 1.34 7.74
N LEU A 18 -4.81 0.44 7.27
CA LEU A 18 -5.74 0.73 6.18
C LEU A 18 -6.67 1.90 6.52
N LYS A 19 -7.22 1.93 7.74
CA LYS A 19 -8.05 3.04 8.24
C LYS A 19 -7.28 4.36 8.36
N PHE A 20 -5.99 4.32 8.65
CA PHE A 20 -5.15 5.51 8.67
C PHE A 20 -4.91 6.05 7.25
N PHE A 21 -4.49 5.17 6.33
CA PHE A 21 -4.16 5.56 4.96
C PHE A 21 -5.39 5.96 4.15
N SER A 22 -6.57 5.37 4.40
CA SER A 22 -7.82 5.74 3.72
C SER A 22 -8.31 7.16 4.04
N LYS A 23 -7.81 7.76 5.12
CA LYS A 23 -8.08 9.15 5.51
C LYS A 23 -7.10 10.16 4.91
N GLN A 24 -6.01 9.70 4.29
CA GLN A 24 -5.04 10.59 3.68
C GLN A 24 -5.52 11.00 2.30
N SER A 25 -5.51 12.30 2.00
CA SER A 25 -5.79 12.79 0.63
C SER A 25 -4.75 12.29 -0.37
N THR A 26 -3.50 12.12 0.07
CA THR A 26 -2.42 11.55 -0.72
C THR A 26 -1.49 10.78 0.21
N VAL A 27 -1.22 9.51 -0.12
CA VAL A 27 -0.24 8.69 0.60
C VAL A 27 1.17 9.13 0.19
N THR A 28 1.94 9.61 1.16
CA THR A 28 3.30 10.14 0.96
C THR A 28 4.38 9.13 1.33
N ALA A 29 5.61 9.39 0.90
CA ALA A 29 6.79 8.54 1.13
C ALA A 29 7.33 8.63 2.57
N GLY A 30 6.48 8.41 3.58
CA GLY A 30 6.88 8.33 4.98
C GLY A 30 6.02 9.17 5.93
N TYR A 31 5.81 8.62 7.12
CA TYR A 31 5.01 9.23 8.18
C TYR A 31 5.69 9.07 9.53
N THR A 32 5.48 10.02 10.44
CA THR A 32 5.76 9.81 11.86
C THR A 32 4.80 8.76 12.43
N LEU A 33 5.14 8.14 13.56
CA LEU A 33 4.22 7.21 14.26
C LEU A 33 2.93 7.89 14.73
N LYS A 34 2.90 9.23 14.79
CA LYS A 34 1.70 10.03 15.08
C LYS A 34 0.87 10.32 13.82
N GLY A 35 1.31 9.86 12.65
CA GLY A 35 0.61 10.01 11.38
C GLY A 35 0.90 11.31 10.61
N THR A 36 1.96 12.03 10.97
CA THR A 36 2.35 13.26 10.25
C THR A 36 3.21 12.91 9.02
N PRO A 37 2.86 13.38 7.81
CA PRO A 37 3.71 13.18 6.62
C PRO A 37 5.11 13.74 6.83
N LEU A 38 6.13 12.97 6.47
CA LEU A 38 7.54 13.41 6.46
C LEU A 38 7.91 14.07 5.12
N ASN A 39 7.18 13.70 4.06
CA ASN A 39 7.46 14.08 2.69
C ASN A 39 6.18 14.56 2.00
N LYS A 40 6.33 15.27 0.87
CA LYS A 40 5.21 15.72 0.03
C LYS A 40 5.00 14.88 -1.24
N TYR A 41 5.93 13.96 -1.53
CA TYR A 41 5.89 13.12 -2.72
C TYR A 41 5.43 11.69 -2.38
N GLN A 42 4.92 10.97 -3.38
CA GLN A 42 4.52 9.57 -3.27
C GLN A 42 5.68 8.65 -3.69
N SER A 43 5.73 7.43 -3.15
CA SER A 43 6.72 6.42 -3.52
C SER A 43 6.05 5.07 -3.67
N ALA A 44 6.41 4.35 -4.74
CA ALA A 44 5.86 3.01 -4.98
C ALA A 44 6.25 2.03 -3.86
N SER A 45 7.36 2.25 -3.17
CA SER A 45 7.76 1.48 -1.99
C SER A 45 6.76 1.56 -0.83
N PHE A 46 5.98 2.64 -0.73
CA PHE A 46 4.90 2.76 0.24
C PHE A 46 3.57 2.34 -0.37
N SER A 47 3.31 2.76 -1.60
CA SER A 47 2.02 2.52 -2.27
C SER A 47 1.79 1.07 -2.68
N ALA A 48 2.82 0.33 -3.10
CA ALA A 48 2.67 -1.06 -3.55
C ALA A 48 2.23 -1.99 -2.39
N PRO A 49 2.89 -2.00 -1.21
CA PRO A 49 2.40 -2.80 -0.08
C PRO A 49 0.99 -2.41 0.40
N ILE A 50 0.61 -1.13 0.31
CA ILE A 50 -0.74 -0.67 0.65
C ILE A 50 -1.76 -1.16 -0.37
N PHE A 51 -1.41 -1.12 -1.66
CA PHE A 51 -2.24 -1.65 -2.74
C PHE A 51 -2.49 -3.16 -2.57
N ASP A 52 -1.45 -3.93 -2.26
CA ASP A 52 -1.57 -5.36 -1.96
C ASP A 52 -2.54 -5.57 -0.79
N ALA A 53 -2.30 -4.88 0.33
CA ALA A 53 -3.13 -4.97 1.52
C ALA A 53 -4.61 -4.64 1.29
N VAL A 54 -4.93 -3.57 0.56
CA VAL A 54 -6.33 -3.23 0.27
C VAL A 54 -6.97 -4.17 -0.76
N THR A 55 -6.18 -4.82 -1.62
CA THR A 55 -6.69 -5.83 -2.56
C THR A 55 -7.21 -7.07 -1.82
N PHE A 56 -6.47 -7.55 -0.82
CA PHE A 56 -6.92 -8.66 0.05
C PHE A 56 -8.07 -8.28 0.99
N ASN A 57 -8.31 -6.98 1.23
CA ASN A 57 -9.34 -6.46 2.13
C ASN A 57 -10.39 -5.63 1.37
N ARG A 58 -10.69 -6.00 0.12
CA ARG A 58 -11.73 -5.34 -0.69
C ARG A 58 -13.09 -5.42 -0.02
N ASN A 59 -13.92 -4.40 -0.26
CA ASN A 59 -15.28 -4.27 0.32
C ASN A 59 -15.33 -4.09 1.84
N GLU A 60 -14.20 -3.89 2.53
CA GLU A 60 -14.16 -3.53 3.96
C GLU A 60 -14.24 -2.00 4.21
N GLY A 61 -14.57 -1.20 3.19
CA GLY A 61 -14.70 0.25 3.30
C GLY A 61 -13.43 1.06 3.01
N TYR A 62 -12.47 0.46 2.29
CA TYR A 62 -11.20 1.08 1.89
C TYR A 62 -11.07 1.27 0.37
N ASP A 63 -12.17 1.25 -0.38
CA ASP A 63 -12.13 1.23 -1.86
C ASP A 63 -11.51 2.52 -2.44
N ASN A 64 -11.62 3.64 -1.73
CA ASN A 64 -10.92 4.87 -2.08
C ASN A 64 -9.38 4.69 -2.04
N LEU A 65 -8.89 3.91 -1.10
CA LEU A 65 -7.48 3.58 -0.96
C LEU A 65 -7.03 2.68 -2.11
N PHE A 66 -7.83 1.68 -2.49
CA PHE A 66 -7.57 0.87 -3.69
C PHE A 66 -7.40 1.76 -4.94
N MET A 67 -8.38 2.65 -5.18
CA MET A 67 -8.35 3.54 -6.35
C MET A 67 -7.17 4.52 -6.33
N SER A 68 -6.77 5.01 -5.16
CA SER A 68 -5.65 5.95 -5.05
C SER A 68 -4.28 5.28 -5.20
N GLN A 69 -4.15 3.99 -4.85
CA GLN A 69 -2.86 3.28 -4.91
C GLN A 69 -2.63 2.51 -6.22
N GLN A 70 -3.66 2.27 -7.04
CA GLN A 70 -3.54 1.56 -8.33
C GLN A 70 -2.51 2.16 -9.31
N TYR A 71 -2.09 3.42 -9.09
CA TYR A 71 -1.10 4.08 -9.92
C TYR A 71 0.24 3.34 -9.98
N VAL A 72 0.53 2.46 -9.01
CA VAL A 72 1.75 1.65 -8.99
C VAL A 72 1.89 0.75 -10.23
N PHE A 73 0.78 0.45 -10.93
CA PHE A 73 0.78 -0.32 -12.18
C PHE A 73 0.56 0.53 -13.43
N THR A 74 0.11 1.78 -13.30
CA THR A 74 -0.08 2.67 -14.46
C THR A 74 1.19 3.44 -14.83
N ARG A 75 2.21 3.42 -13.96
CA ARG A 75 3.52 4.03 -14.21
C ARG A 75 4.54 2.98 -14.65
N HIS A 76 5.49 3.42 -15.48
CA HIS A 76 6.64 2.60 -15.85
C HIS A 76 7.42 2.16 -14.61
N LEU A 77 7.91 0.92 -14.64
CA LEU A 77 8.76 0.38 -13.58
C LEU A 77 10.03 1.24 -13.44
N PRO A 78 10.38 1.72 -12.24
CA PRO A 78 11.52 2.60 -12.08
C PRO A 78 12.84 1.84 -12.30
N THR A 79 13.67 2.35 -13.22
CA THR A 79 14.95 1.72 -13.59
C THR A 79 16.11 2.08 -12.67
N ARG A 80 15.94 3.11 -11.82
CA ARG A 80 16.97 3.63 -10.90
C ARG A 80 16.55 3.58 -9.42
N ASN A 81 15.46 2.89 -9.11
CA ASN A 81 15.01 2.68 -7.74
C ASN A 81 14.69 1.19 -7.55
N TYR A 82 15.71 0.43 -7.16
CA TYR A 82 15.61 -1.01 -6.95
C TYR A 82 14.48 -1.38 -5.98
N TYR A 83 14.28 -0.61 -4.91
CA TYR A 83 13.31 -0.94 -3.88
C TYR A 83 11.87 -0.72 -4.34
N ASP A 84 11.60 0.41 -5.01
CA ASP A 84 10.30 0.64 -5.67
C ASP A 84 10.01 -0.46 -6.70
N ALA A 85 10.99 -0.78 -7.55
CA ALA A 85 10.81 -1.78 -8.60
C ALA A 85 10.53 -3.17 -8.02
N ALA A 86 11.31 -3.60 -7.03
CA ALA A 86 11.14 -4.90 -6.39
C ALA A 86 9.74 -5.03 -5.75
N LEU A 87 9.30 -4.02 -4.99
CA LEU A 87 7.99 -4.06 -4.34
C LEU A 87 6.84 -4.01 -5.36
N THR A 88 6.92 -3.18 -6.40
CA THR A 88 5.93 -3.19 -7.48
C THR A 88 5.86 -4.55 -8.18
N THR A 89 7.01 -5.19 -8.46
CA THR A 89 7.04 -6.52 -9.07
C THR A 89 6.46 -7.60 -8.15
N ILE A 90 6.78 -7.60 -6.86
CA ILE A 90 6.19 -8.55 -5.89
C ILE A 90 4.67 -8.42 -5.87
N VAL A 91 4.15 -7.19 -5.86
CA VAL A 91 2.71 -6.93 -5.83
C VAL A 91 2.03 -7.25 -7.16
N ALA A 92 2.72 -7.08 -8.30
CA ALA A 92 2.21 -7.56 -9.58
C ALA A 92 2.06 -9.09 -9.60
N LEU A 93 3.03 -9.81 -9.04
CA LEU A 93 2.99 -11.27 -8.95
C LEU A 93 1.99 -11.79 -7.91
N SER A 94 1.72 -11.03 -6.84
CA SER A 94 0.67 -11.39 -5.88
C SER A 94 -0.73 -11.17 -6.47
N ALA A 95 -0.93 -10.07 -7.21
CA ALA A 95 -2.21 -9.78 -7.88
C ALA A 95 -2.63 -10.85 -8.90
N ASP A 96 -1.67 -11.53 -9.54
CA ASP A 96 -1.95 -12.66 -10.46
C ASP A 96 -2.48 -13.92 -9.73
N ARG A 97 -2.36 -13.97 -8.40
CA ARG A 97 -2.81 -15.11 -7.57
C ARG A 97 -4.15 -14.87 -6.88
N ILE A 98 -4.74 -13.69 -7.03
CA ILE A 98 -6.02 -13.28 -6.42
C ILE A 98 -7.11 -13.32 -7.49
#